data_AF-A0A3C2CZS4-F1
#
_entry.id   AF-A0A3C2CZS4-F1
#
_cell.length_a   1.000
_cell.length_b   1.000
_cell.length_c   1.000
_cell.angle_alpha   90.00
_cell.angle_beta   90.00
_cell.angle_gamma   90.00
#
_symmetry.space_group_name_H-M   'P 1'
#
loop_
_entity.id
_entity.type
_entity.pdbx_description
1 polymer ?
#
loop_
_entity_poly.entity_id
_entity_poly.type
_entity_poly.pdbx_seq_one_letter_code
_entity_poly.pdbx_strand_id
1 'polypeptide(L)'
;MKNFAFLSLILILALKSFPQGHFIVAYTGAGQDQMRIIVTSATFDGFNLEAGDEIAVFDGTICVGVRILTQSIIFGASSTYQVIAASREDAGESNGYVPGHPITYKFWDSGNNLEISGITPVYLDQYTQLPITAPTFSTDSPPVFVKLSVSKPVANAGPDQSPN
;
A
#
# COMPACT_ATOMS: atom_id res chain seq x y z
N MET A 1 -40.07 -51.87 -9.66
CA MET A 1 -39.19 -50.98 -8.88
C MET A 1 -38.27 -50.27 -9.87
N LYS A 2 -38.47 -48.97 -10.13
CA LYS A 2 -37.70 -48.18 -11.11
C LYS A 2 -36.55 -47.47 -10.39
N ASN A 3 -35.32 -47.79 -10.75
CA ASN A 3 -34.11 -47.14 -10.23
C ASN A 3 -33.96 -45.77 -10.91
N PHE A 4 -34.19 -44.70 -10.16
CA PHE A 4 -33.88 -43.34 -10.60
C PHE A 4 -32.39 -43.08 -10.39
N ALA A 5 -31.62 -43.07 -11.46
CA ALA A 5 -30.25 -42.57 -11.45
C ALA A 5 -30.30 -41.03 -11.46
N PHE A 6 -29.95 -40.39 -10.34
CA PHE A 6 -29.74 -38.95 -10.28
C PHE A 6 -28.40 -38.61 -10.93
N LEU A 7 -28.44 -38.10 -12.16
CA LEU A 7 -27.30 -37.50 -12.82
C LEU A 7 -27.06 -36.12 -12.20
N SER A 8 -26.13 -36.04 -11.24
CA SER A 8 -25.73 -34.77 -10.64
C SER A 8 -24.80 -34.04 -11.60
N LEU A 9 -25.33 -33.06 -12.33
CA LEU A 9 -24.55 -32.14 -13.15
C LEU A 9 -23.83 -31.16 -12.21
N ILE A 10 -22.56 -31.43 -11.89
CA ILE A 10 -21.70 -30.48 -11.19
C ILE A 10 -21.32 -29.38 -12.19
N LEU A 11 -22.04 -28.26 -12.14
CA LEU A 11 -21.65 -27.03 -12.80
C LEU A 11 -20.45 -26.45 -12.05
N ILE A 12 -19.23 -26.76 -12.51
CA ILE A 12 -18.01 -26.11 -12.02
C ILE A 12 -18.03 -24.69 -12.56
N LEU A 13 -18.61 -23.76 -11.80
CA LEU A 13 -18.43 -22.34 -12.04
C LEU A 13 -16.97 -22.03 -11.71
N ALA A 14 -16.13 -21.84 -12.73
CA ALA A 14 -14.81 -21.29 -12.55
C ALA A 14 -14.99 -19.87 -12.01
N LEU A 15 -15.03 -19.72 -10.68
CA LEU A 15 -14.88 -18.44 -10.02
C LEU A 15 -13.51 -17.93 -10.44
N LYS A 16 -13.49 -17.04 -11.43
CA LYS A 16 -12.33 -16.20 -11.65
C LYS A 16 -12.22 -15.34 -10.40
N SER A 17 -11.42 -15.78 -9.44
CA SER A 17 -10.92 -14.89 -8.41
C SER A 17 -10.11 -13.84 -9.15
N PHE A 18 -10.73 -12.70 -9.45
CA PHE A 18 -9.95 -11.51 -9.72
C PHE A 18 -9.08 -11.32 -8.49
N PRO A 19 -7.76 -11.06 -8.62
CA PRO A 19 -6.95 -10.70 -7.47
C PRO A 19 -7.62 -9.50 -6.82
N GLN A 20 -8.33 -9.75 -5.71
CA GLN A 20 -8.87 -8.71 -4.86
C GLN A 20 -7.66 -8.20 -4.12
N GLY A 21 -7.36 -6.91 -4.26
CA GLY A 21 -6.24 -6.31 -3.55
C GLY A 21 -6.33 -6.61 -2.06
N HIS A 22 -5.18 -6.83 -1.41
CA HIS A 22 -5.08 -7.10 0.01
C HIS A 22 -5.65 -5.94 0.83
N PHE A 23 -5.30 -4.70 0.46
CA PHE A 23 -5.88 -3.52 1.09
C PHE A 23 -7.14 -3.04 0.37
N ILE A 24 -8.20 -2.83 1.16
CA ILE A 24 -9.48 -2.30 0.70
C ILE A 24 -9.60 -0.83 1.14
N VAL A 25 -9.78 0.08 0.18
CA VAL A 25 -10.05 1.49 0.48
C VAL A 25 -11.42 1.65 1.16
N ALA A 26 -11.53 2.63 2.04
CA ALA A 26 -12.74 2.84 2.85
C ALA A 26 -13.88 3.55 2.10
N TYR A 27 -13.59 4.21 0.97
CA TYR A 27 -14.56 4.90 0.13
C TYR A 27 -14.98 4.06 -1.08
N THR A 28 -16.06 4.49 -1.74
CA THR A 28 -16.53 3.87 -2.99
C THR A 28 -16.32 4.82 -4.18
N GLY A 29 -16.33 4.25 -5.38
CA GLY A 29 -16.11 5.04 -6.61
C GLY A 29 -14.69 5.58 -6.73
N ALA A 30 -14.55 6.78 -7.29
CA ALA A 30 -13.24 7.39 -7.53
C ALA A 30 -12.63 8.06 -6.27
N GLY A 31 -13.42 8.29 -5.22
CA GLY A 31 -13.03 9.20 -4.14
C GLY A 31 -13.10 10.67 -4.56
N GLN A 32 -12.74 11.57 -3.66
CA GLN A 32 -12.81 13.02 -3.86
C GLN A 32 -11.60 13.74 -3.24
N ASP A 33 -11.37 14.97 -3.71
CA ASP A 33 -10.35 15.88 -3.23
C ASP A 33 -9.01 15.17 -2.96
N GLN A 34 -8.56 14.42 -3.96
CA GLN A 34 -7.50 13.45 -3.73
C GLN A 34 -6.15 14.12 -3.51
N MET A 35 -5.46 13.73 -2.44
CA MET A 35 -4.05 14.05 -2.27
C MET A 35 -3.21 13.06 -3.08
N ARG A 36 -2.36 13.57 -3.98
CA ARG A 36 -1.48 12.74 -4.82
C ARG A 36 -0.14 12.50 -4.13
N ILE A 37 0.16 11.23 -3.86
CA ILE A 37 1.43 10.78 -3.30
C ILE A 37 2.20 10.03 -4.39
N ILE A 38 3.35 10.57 -4.78
CA ILE A 38 4.26 10.01 -5.78
C ILE A 38 5.33 9.19 -5.06
N VAL A 39 5.22 7.87 -5.13
CA VAL A 39 6.22 6.95 -4.59
C VAL A 39 7.36 6.83 -5.59
N THR A 40 8.54 7.26 -5.14
CA THR A 40 9.78 7.31 -5.95
C THR A 40 10.73 6.16 -5.67
N SER A 41 10.49 5.41 -4.59
CA SER A 41 11.12 4.15 -4.24
C SER A 41 10.29 3.49 -3.13
N ALA A 42 10.20 2.16 -3.14
CA ALA A 42 9.59 1.37 -2.09
C ALA A 42 10.43 0.11 -1.85
N THR A 43 10.99 -0.04 -0.64
CA THR A 43 11.87 -1.16 -0.32
C THR A 43 11.49 -1.88 0.97
N PHE A 44 11.60 -3.20 0.93
CA PHE A 44 11.54 -4.08 2.10
C PHE A 44 12.87 -4.80 2.25
N ASP A 45 13.53 -4.63 3.40
CA ASP A 45 14.82 -5.24 3.71
C ASP A 45 15.92 -4.90 2.70
N GLY A 46 15.85 -3.68 2.14
CA GLY A 46 16.77 -3.19 1.10
C GLY A 46 16.44 -3.65 -0.33
N PHE A 47 15.48 -4.56 -0.52
CA PHE A 47 15.03 -5.00 -1.83
C PHE A 47 13.83 -4.17 -2.28
N ASN A 48 13.73 -3.86 -3.58
CA ASN A 48 12.57 -3.18 -4.11
C ASN A 48 11.35 -4.10 -4.04
N LEU A 49 10.18 -3.52 -3.74
CA LEU A 49 8.92 -4.18 -4.02
C LEU A 49 8.80 -4.49 -5.52
N GLU A 50 8.03 -5.50 -5.87
CA GLU A 50 7.90 -6.01 -7.23
C GLU A 50 6.45 -6.03 -7.72
N ALA A 51 6.24 -6.53 -8.95
CA ALA A 51 4.91 -6.61 -9.53
C ALA A 51 4.04 -7.59 -8.73
N GLY A 52 2.83 -7.16 -8.34
CA GLY A 52 1.91 -7.91 -7.49
C GLY A 52 1.84 -7.36 -6.06
N ASP A 53 2.90 -6.71 -5.57
CA ASP A 53 2.92 -6.09 -4.25
C ASP A 53 2.00 -4.86 -4.19
N GLU A 54 1.63 -4.46 -2.98
CA GLU A 54 0.78 -3.28 -2.78
C GLU A 54 1.42 -2.27 -1.85
N ILE A 55 1.13 -1.00 -2.12
CA ILE A 55 1.40 0.10 -1.23
C ILE A 55 0.06 0.73 -0.86
N ALA A 56 -0.28 0.74 0.42
CA ALA A 56 -1.47 1.37 0.95
C ALA A 56 -1.12 2.58 1.81
N VAL A 57 -1.97 3.61 1.72
CA VAL A 57 -1.87 4.88 2.43
C VAL A 57 -3.01 4.93 3.44
N PHE A 58 -2.69 5.31 4.67
CA PHE A 58 -3.61 5.31 5.78
C PHE A 58 -3.69 6.66 6.49
N ASP A 59 -4.91 7.02 6.88
CA ASP A 59 -5.20 7.96 7.96
C ASP A 59 -5.63 7.15 9.18
N GLY A 60 -4.74 7.02 10.18
CA GLY A 60 -4.95 6.11 11.30
C GLY A 60 -5.14 4.67 10.84
N THR A 61 -6.34 4.13 11.01
CA THR A 61 -6.72 2.77 10.57
C THR A 61 -7.48 2.74 9.24
N ILE A 62 -7.82 3.90 8.68
CA ILE A 62 -8.63 4.03 7.46
C ILE A 62 -7.68 3.94 6.26
N CYS A 63 -7.90 2.96 5.39
CA CYS A 63 -7.19 2.88 4.11
C CYS A 63 -7.78 3.92 3.15
N VAL A 64 -7.01 4.98 2.88
CA VAL A 64 -7.47 6.13 2.09
C VAL A 64 -6.94 6.11 0.66
N GLY A 65 -6.06 5.18 0.33
CA GLY A 65 -5.57 4.98 -1.04
C GLY A 65 -4.71 3.72 -1.13
N VAL A 66 -4.75 3.04 -2.27
CA VAL A 66 -3.97 1.82 -2.52
C VAL A 66 -3.41 1.81 -3.93
N ARG A 67 -2.25 1.19 -4.11
CA ARG A 67 -1.68 0.90 -5.41
C ARG A 67 -1.08 -0.50 -5.44
N ILE A 68 -1.63 -1.33 -6.32
CA ILE A 68 -1.02 -2.60 -6.71
C ILE A 68 0.06 -2.29 -7.75
N LEU A 69 1.28 -2.77 -7.51
CA LEU A 69 2.43 -2.56 -8.36
C LEU A 69 2.38 -3.48 -9.58
N THR A 70 2.71 -2.94 -10.75
CA THR A 70 2.89 -3.72 -11.99
C THR A 70 4.38 -3.89 -12.34
N GLN A 71 5.26 -3.25 -11.57
CA GLN A 71 6.71 -3.24 -11.72
C GLN A 71 7.35 -2.64 -10.45
N SER A 72 8.65 -2.86 -10.26
CA SER A 72 9.41 -2.20 -9.20
C SER A 72 9.53 -0.68 -9.41
N ILE A 73 9.67 0.06 -8.30
CA ILE A 73 9.84 1.51 -8.29
C ILE A 73 11.33 1.85 -8.11
N ILE A 74 11.97 2.38 -9.16
CA ILE A 74 13.40 2.67 -9.18
C ILE A 74 13.64 4.17 -9.08
N PHE A 75 14.30 4.59 -8.00
CA PHE A 75 14.64 6.00 -7.80
C PHE A 75 15.52 6.54 -8.94
N GLY A 76 15.18 7.72 -9.47
CA GLY A 76 15.85 8.32 -10.62
C GLY A 76 15.26 7.90 -11.98
N ALA A 77 14.48 6.82 -12.04
CA ALA A 77 13.76 6.40 -13.24
C ALA A 77 12.27 6.78 -13.11
N SER A 78 11.94 8.03 -13.41
CA SER A 78 10.59 8.59 -13.19
C SER A 78 9.45 7.84 -13.89
N SER A 79 9.74 7.11 -14.97
CA SER A 79 8.78 6.21 -15.64
C SER A 79 8.31 5.05 -14.77
N THR A 80 9.02 4.74 -13.69
CA THR A 80 8.68 3.67 -12.74
C THR A 80 7.88 4.16 -11.53
N TYR A 81 7.82 5.47 -11.32
CA TYR A 81 7.16 6.06 -10.16
C TYR A 81 5.67 5.75 -10.15
N GLN A 82 5.12 5.56 -8.96
CA GLN A 82 3.72 5.23 -8.78
C GLN A 82 2.99 6.35 -8.09
N VAL A 83 1.75 6.59 -8.53
CA VAL A 83 0.85 7.57 -7.92
C VAL A 83 -0.17 6.83 -7.09
N ILE A 84 -0.28 7.21 -5.83
CA ILE A 84 -1.38 6.82 -4.95
C ILE A 84 -2.23 8.06 -4.74
N ALA A 85 -3.51 7.94 -5.08
CA ALA A 85 -4.48 8.97 -4.84
C ALA A 85 -5.19 8.66 -3.51
N ALA A 86 -4.87 9.42 -2.47
CA ALA A 86 -5.54 9.30 -1.18
C ALA A 86 -6.82 10.15 -1.23
N SER A 87 -8.00 9.60 -0.91
CA SER A 87 -9.28 10.31 -0.94
C SER A 87 -9.61 10.96 0.39
N ARG A 88 -10.17 12.18 0.34
CA ARG A 88 -10.74 12.84 1.52
C ARG A 88 -12.02 12.15 1.96
N GLU A 89 -12.34 12.21 3.25
CA GLU A 89 -13.62 11.75 3.78
C GLU A 89 -14.82 12.47 3.14
N ASP A 90 -15.91 11.73 2.92
CA ASP A 90 -17.22 12.27 2.58
C ASP A 90 -17.82 13.04 3.76
N ALA A 91 -18.67 14.03 3.45
CA ALA A 91 -19.31 14.84 4.47
C ALA A 91 -20.16 13.97 5.42
N GLY A 92 -19.72 13.87 6.68
CA GLY A 92 -20.40 13.10 7.73
C GLY A 92 -20.03 11.62 7.77
N GLU A 93 -19.09 11.16 6.95
CA GLU A 93 -18.61 9.79 6.90
C GLU A 93 -17.18 9.67 7.42
N SER A 94 -16.75 8.46 7.78
CA SER A 94 -15.37 8.15 8.19
C SER A 94 -14.72 7.19 7.18
N ASN A 95 -14.62 7.66 5.93
CA ASN A 95 -14.24 6.82 4.79
C ASN A 95 -13.08 7.36 3.94
N GLY A 96 -12.38 8.38 4.44
CA GLY A 96 -11.24 8.99 3.77
C GLY A 96 -10.33 9.69 4.77
N TYR A 97 -9.38 10.48 4.26
CA TYR A 97 -8.45 11.22 5.11
C TYR A 97 -9.10 12.51 5.65
N VAL A 98 -8.58 13.00 6.77
CA VAL A 98 -8.86 14.33 7.34
C VAL A 98 -7.64 15.25 7.13
N PRO A 99 -7.81 16.47 6.58
CA PRO A 99 -6.71 17.42 6.45
C PRO A 99 -5.99 17.69 7.78
N GLY A 100 -4.66 17.74 7.75
CA GLY A 100 -3.82 17.92 8.94
C GLY A 100 -3.45 16.62 9.65
N HIS A 101 -4.06 15.49 9.33
CA HIS A 101 -3.65 14.20 9.89
C HIS A 101 -2.33 13.69 9.28
N PRO A 102 -1.55 12.92 10.04
CA PRO A 102 -0.31 12.33 9.55
C PRO A 102 -0.60 11.23 8.51
N ILE A 103 0.28 11.13 7.52
CA ILE A 103 0.21 10.12 6.47
C ILE A 103 1.02 8.90 6.91
N THR A 104 0.39 7.71 6.91
CA THR A 104 1.08 6.45 7.22
C THR A 104 0.92 5.45 6.09
N TYR A 105 1.78 4.42 6.08
CA TYR A 105 1.85 3.46 4.98
C TYR A 105 1.94 2.02 5.49
N LYS A 106 1.47 1.09 4.65
CA LYS A 106 1.75 -0.34 4.78
C LYS A 106 2.08 -0.91 3.41
N PHE A 107 2.81 -2.02 3.40
CA PHE A 107 3.00 -2.83 2.20
C PHE A 107 2.27 -4.16 2.32
N TRP A 108 1.92 -4.70 1.16
CA TRP A 108 1.59 -6.10 0.98
C TRP A 108 2.65 -6.73 0.10
N ASP A 109 3.36 -7.72 0.63
CA ASP A 109 4.24 -8.59 -0.14
C ASP A 109 3.41 -9.79 -0.61
N SER A 110 3.10 -9.77 -1.89
CA SER A 110 2.21 -10.75 -2.53
C SER A 110 2.87 -12.11 -2.68
N GLY A 111 4.19 -12.14 -2.90
CA GLY A 111 4.96 -13.37 -3.05
C GLY A 111 5.06 -14.17 -1.75
N ASN A 112 5.12 -13.46 -0.61
CA ASN A 112 5.22 -14.06 0.72
C ASN A 112 3.91 -14.05 1.52
N ASN A 113 2.82 -13.51 0.96
CA ASN A 113 1.53 -13.35 1.64
C ASN A 113 1.71 -12.65 3.01
N LEU A 114 2.43 -11.52 3.00
CA LEU A 114 2.88 -10.82 4.21
C LEU A 114 2.49 -9.35 4.19
N GLU A 115 1.71 -8.93 5.19
CA GLU A 115 1.48 -7.51 5.47
C GLU A 115 2.67 -6.94 6.25
N ILE A 116 3.20 -5.81 5.79
CA ILE A 116 4.36 -5.15 6.38
C ILE A 116 3.97 -3.75 6.85
N SER A 117 4.25 -3.48 8.12
CA SER A 117 4.00 -2.18 8.77
C SER A 117 5.32 -1.55 9.24
N GLY A 118 5.26 -0.37 9.87
CA GLY A 118 6.47 0.34 10.30
C GLY A 118 7.25 0.97 9.15
N ILE A 119 6.56 1.30 8.06
CA ILE A 119 7.16 1.94 6.89
C ILE A 119 7.70 3.32 7.30
N THR A 120 8.97 3.55 6.99
CA THR A 120 9.64 4.84 7.18
C THR A 120 9.55 5.66 5.89
N PRO A 121 8.77 6.75 5.86
CA PRO A 121 8.73 7.66 4.73
C PRO A 121 9.83 8.72 4.81
N VAL A 122 10.45 9.01 3.66
CA VAL A 122 11.31 10.19 3.45
C VAL A 122 10.71 11.01 2.32
N TYR A 123 10.14 12.16 2.67
CA TYR A 123 9.53 13.07 1.69
C TYR A 123 10.60 13.94 1.04
N LEU A 124 10.43 14.22 -0.25
CA LEU A 124 11.43 14.91 -1.06
C LEU A 124 10.84 16.15 -1.72
N ASP A 125 11.66 17.19 -1.85
CA ASP A 125 11.40 18.26 -2.80
C ASP A 125 11.58 17.72 -4.22
N GLN A 126 10.63 18.01 -5.11
CA GLN A 126 10.56 17.41 -6.43
C GLN A 126 11.73 17.80 -7.36
N TYR A 127 12.37 18.95 -7.10
CA TYR A 127 13.41 19.49 -7.97
C TYR A 127 14.80 19.17 -7.44
N THR A 128 15.02 19.45 -6.16
CA THR A 128 16.31 19.25 -5.50
C THR A 128 16.52 17.81 -5.04
N GLN A 129 15.44 17.02 -4.92
CA GLN A 129 15.43 15.65 -4.39
C GLN A 129 15.96 15.55 -2.96
N LEU A 130 16.01 16.67 -2.24
CA LEU A 130 16.43 16.73 -0.85
C LEU A 130 15.26 16.41 0.09
N PRO A 131 15.52 15.79 1.25
CA PRO A 131 14.50 15.57 2.25
C PRO A 131 13.81 16.87 2.69
N ILE A 132 12.49 16.83 2.80
CA ILE A 132 11.66 17.91 3.36
C ILE A 132 10.96 17.44 4.64
N THR A 133 10.38 18.40 5.36
CA THR A 133 9.51 18.08 6.50
C THR A 133 8.32 17.24 6.03
N ALA A 134 7.93 16.23 6.81
CA ALA A 134 6.80 15.38 6.49
C ALA A 134 5.52 16.22 6.35
N PRO A 135 4.81 16.14 5.22
CA PRO A 135 3.53 16.78 5.05
C PRO A 135 2.44 16.00 5.81
N THR A 136 1.35 16.69 6.10
CA THR A 136 0.09 16.08 6.51
C THR A 136 -0.84 15.96 5.30
N PHE A 137 -1.96 15.24 5.46
CA PHE A 137 -3.01 15.27 4.45
C PHE A 137 -3.53 16.69 4.19
N SER A 138 -3.84 17.00 2.93
CA SER A 138 -4.30 18.31 2.48
C SER A 138 -4.97 18.19 1.10
N THR A 139 -6.01 19.00 0.88
CA THR A 139 -6.73 19.10 -0.40
C THR A 139 -6.01 19.98 -1.42
N ASP A 140 -5.16 20.90 -0.95
CA ASP A 140 -4.64 22.00 -1.77
C ASP A 140 -3.14 21.86 -2.05
N SER A 141 -2.56 20.72 -1.68
CA SER A 141 -1.13 20.49 -1.80
C SER A 141 -0.76 19.98 -3.20
N PRO A 142 0.38 20.43 -3.77
CA PRO A 142 0.95 19.78 -4.94
C PRO A 142 1.26 18.30 -4.63
N PRO A 143 1.49 17.45 -5.65
CA PRO A 143 1.92 16.08 -5.42
C PRO A 143 3.14 16.02 -4.51
N VAL A 144 3.08 15.15 -3.51
CA VAL A 144 4.21 14.93 -2.60
C VAL A 144 5.03 13.75 -3.09
N PHE A 145 6.36 13.87 -3.04
CA PHE A 145 7.27 12.82 -3.48
C PHE A 145 7.83 12.12 -2.25
N VAL A 146 7.84 10.78 -2.25
CA VAL A 146 8.25 10.00 -1.08
C VAL A 146 9.10 8.79 -1.47
N LYS A 147 10.10 8.49 -0.65
CA LYS A 147 10.77 7.18 -0.60
C LYS A 147 10.22 6.41 0.60
N LEU A 148 9.84 5.17 0.41
CA LEU A 148 9.28 4.32 1.45
C LEU A 148 10.26 3.16 1.70
N SER A 149 10.56 2.88 2.96
CA SER A 149 11.46 1.79 3.32
C SER A 149 11.09 1.16 4.65
N VAL A 150 11.37 -0.13 4.79
CA VAL A 150 11.26 -0.84 6.06
C VAL A 150 12.30 -1.96 6.09
N SER A 151 12.95 -2.15 7.23
CA SER A 151 13.89 -3.25 7.45
C SER A 151 13.28 -4.24 8.43
N LYS A 152 13.58 -5.53 8.26
CA LYS A 152 13.21 -6.51 9.27
C LYS A 152 13.91 -6.16 10.59
N PRO A 153 13.27 -6.42 11.75
CA PRO A 153 13.95 -6.29 13.03
C PRO A 153 15.23 -7.14 13.00
N VAL A 154 16.38 -6.50 13.22
CA VAL A 154 17.62 -7.25 13.41
C VAL A 154 17.58 -7.79 14.83
N ALA A 155 17.46 -9.10 14.99
CA ALA A 155 17.62 -9.74 16.28
C ALA A 155 19.09 -9.57 16.72
N ASN A 156 19.37 -8.56 17.54
CA ASN A 156 20.63 -8.47 18.26
C ASN A 156 20.45 -9.12 19.63
N ALA A 157 20.65 -10.43 19.71
CA ALA A 157 20.52 -11.20 20.94
C ALA A 157 21.62 -10.90 21.98
N GLY A 158 22.50 -9.93 21.73
CA GLY A 158 23.58 -9.58 22.65
C GLY A 158 24.61 -10.71 22.84
N PRO A 159 25.67 -10.46 23.64
CA PRO A 159 26.73 -11.45 23.88
C PRO A 159 26.33 -12.62 24.80
N ASP A 160 25.13 -12.62 25.38
CA ASP A 160 24.76 -13.49 26.52
C ASP A 160 24.12 -14.83 26.12
N GLN A 161 24.07 -15.15 24.83
CA GLN A 161 23.63 -16.46 24.35
C GLN A 161 24.77 -17.49 24.51
N SER A 162 25.03 -17.93 25.73
CA SER A 162 25.84 -19.13 25.99
C SER A 162 24.98 -20.39 25.80
N PRO A 163 25.39 -21.35 24.95
CA PRO A 163 24.70 -22.64 24.86
C PRO A 163 24.85 -23.39 26.17
N ASN A 164 23.72 -23.83 26.75
CA ASN A 164 23.68 -24.81 27.83
C ASN A 164 24.05 -26.20 27.32
#